data_AF-A0A131YIT3-F1
#
_entry.id   AF-A0A131YIT3-F1
#
_cell.length_a   1.000
_cell.length_b   1.000
_cell.length_c   1.000
_cell.angle_alpha   90.00
_cell.angle_beta   90.00
_cell.angle_gamma   90.00
#
_symmetry.space_group_name_H-M   'P 1'
#
loop_
_entity.id
_entity.type
_entity.pdbx_description
1 polymer ?
#
loop_
_entity_poly.entity_id
_entity_poly.type
_entity_poly.pdbx_seq_one_letter_code
_entity_poly.pdbx_strand_id
1 'polypeptide(L)'
;MLQEHCLQNHRYFFNCMNLGLFMQIVVFLIYWEKCSTIDLQNNTAAGRECWFNWTKILHGRVYGLETPCVGLKCTNGTLALLDCNTTKPNRKDGCERERHRGHYPDCCEWVRAC
;
A
#
# COMPACT_ATOMS: atom_id res chain seq x y z
N MET A 1 -10.26 -67.28 25.86
CA MET A 1 -8.83 -67.52 25.61
C MET A 1 -8.59 -67.23 24.14
N LEU A 2 -8.15 -66.02 23.81
CA LEU A 2 -7.97 -65.56 22.43
C LEU A 2 -6.48 -65.71 22.08
N GLN A 3 -6.21 -66.68 21.22
CA GLN A 3 -4.87 -67.09 20.83
C GLN A 3 -4.37 -66.18 19.69
N GLU A 4 -3.10 -65.81 19.81
CA GLU A 4 -2.35 -64.87 18.99
C GLU A 4 -2.25 -65.31 17.52
N HIS A 5 -2.64 -64.43 16.60
CA HIS A 5 -2.17 -64.44 15.20
C HIS A 5 -1.74 -63.03 14.78
N CYS A 6 -0.76 -62.50 15.51
CA CYS A 6 0.11 -61.44 15.00
C CYS A 6 1.07 -62.06 13.98
N LEU A 7 0.80 -61.93 12.67
CA LEU A 7 1.77 -61.84 11.57
C LEU A 7 1.08 -62.08 10.21
N GLN A 8 0.33 -61.11 9.69
CA GLN A 8 0.07 -61.08 8.25
C GLN A 8 -0.38 -59.71 7.72
N ASN A 9 0.56 -58.77 7.60
CA ASN A 9 0.77 -57.95 6.38
C ASN A 9 1.53 -56.64 6.69
N HIS A 10 2.86 -56.70 6.63
CA HIS A 10 3.71 -55.51 6.62
C HIS A 10 3.39 -54.54 5.45
N ARG A 11 2.86 -55.05 4.32
CA ARG A 11 2.46 -54.24 3.15
C ARG A 11 1.25 -53.34 3.40
N TYR A 12 0.28 -53.79 4.20
CA TYR A 12 -0.93 -52.99 4.49
C TYR A 12 -0.63 -51.83 5.46
N PHE A 13 0.28 -52.05 6.42
CA PHE A 13 0.70 -51.01 7.36
C PHE A 13 1.50 -49.89 6.64
N PHE A 14 2.40 -50.27 5.71
CA PHE A 14 3.17 -49.32 4.90
C PHE A 14 2.30 -48.49 3.95
N ASN A 15 1.27 -49.11 3.35
CA ASN A 15 0.33 -48.40 2.47
C ASN A 15 -0.61 -47.46 3.24
N CYS A 16 -1.04 -47.81 4.45
CA CYS A 16 -1.85 -46.92 5.29
C CYS A 16 -1.04 -45.72 5.81
N MET A 17 0.23 -45.92 6.19
CA MET A 17 1.11 -44.80 6.56
C MET A 17 1.36 -43.84 5.38
N ASN A 18 1.57 -44.38 4.17
CA ASN A 18 1.73 -43.56 2.97
C ASN A 18 0.46 -42.76 2.62
N LEU A 19 -0.72 -43.35 2.79
CA LEU A 19 -1.99 -42.65 2.55
C LEU A 19 -2.27 -41.56 3.59
N GLY A 20 -1.94 -41.81 4.86
CA GLY A 20 -2.02 -40.79 5.92
C GLY A 20 -1.07 -39.61 5.70
N LEU A 21 0.17 -39.90 5.30
CA LEU A 21 1.16 -38.88 4.92
C LEU A 21 0.70 -38.08 3.68
N PHE A 22 0.16 -38.77 2.67
CA PHE A 22 -0.36 -38.11 1.47
C PHE A 22 -1.52 -37.17 1.81
N MET A 23 -2.46 -37.59 2.65
CA MET A 23 -3.58 -36.75 3.09
C MET A 23 -3.09 -35.54 3.90
N GLN A 24 -2.07 -35.69 4.74
CA GLN A 24 -1.46 -34.54 5.42
C GLN A 24 -0.81 -33.57 4.44
N ILE A 25 -0.03 -34.06 3.46
CA ILE A 25 0.60 -33.21 2.44
C ILE A 25 -0.46 -32.45 1.63
N VAL A 26 -1.54 -33.11 1.22
CA VAL A 26 -2.64 -32.46 0.50
C VAL A 26 -3.32 -31.39 1.35
N VAL A 27 -3.57 -31.64 2.63
CA VAL A 27 -4.13 -30.63 3.55
C VAL A 27 -3.17 -29.44 3.71
N PHE A 28 -1.86 -29.68 3.86
CA PHE A 28 -0.86 -28.62 3.93
C PHE A 28 -0.78 -27.80 2.63
N LEU A 29 -0.86 -28.45 1.46
CA LEU A 29 -0.86 -27.76 0.16
C LEU A 29 -2.11 -26.91 -0.03
N ILE A 30 -3.30 -27.43 0.30
CA ILE A 30 -4.55 -26.69 0.23
C ILE A 30 -4.56 -25.51 1.21
N TYR A 31 -4.01 -25.68 2.42
CA TYR A 31 -3.84 -24.57 3.38
C TYR A 31 -2.87 -23.51 2.86
N TRP A 32 -1.77 -23.92 2.21
CA TRP A 32 -0.79 -23.00 1.64
C TRP A 32 -1.38 -22.16 0.50
N GLU A 33 -2.15 -22.78 -0.40
CA GLU A 33 -2.81 -22.09 -1.52
C GLU A 33 -3.89 -21.10 -1.05
N LYS A 34 -4.58 -21.40 0.05
CA LYS A 34 -5.52 -20.46 0.69
C LYS A 34 -4.82 -19.25 1.33
N CYS A 35 -3.66 -19.43 1.97
CA CYS A 35 -2.89 -18.31 2.49
C CYS A 35 -2.36 -17.41 1.36
N SER A 36 -1.84 -17.98 0.27
CA SER A 36 -1.31 -17.16 -0.84
C SER A 36 -2.39 -16.33 -1.53
N THR A 37 -3.61 -16.84 -1.63
CA THR A 37 -4.73 -16.15 -2.28
C THR A 37 -5.30 -15.02 -1.41
N ILE A 38 -5.39 -15.21 -0.08
CA ILE A 38 -5.83 -14.17 0.87
C ILE A 38 -4.82 -13.01 0.92
N ASP A 39 -3.52 -13.30 0.92
CA ASP A 39 -2.48 -12.27 0.88
C ASP A 39 -2.43 -11.54 -0.47
N LEU A 40 -2.71 -12.23 -1.58
CA LEU A 40 -2.79 -11.59 -2.89
C LEU A 40 -4.02 -10.69 -3.01
N GLN A 41 -5.16 -11.08 -2.46
CA GLN A 41 -6.40 -10.28 -2.52
C GLN A 41 -6.30 -9.02 -1.65
N ASN A 42 -5.68 -9.11 -0.47
CA ASN A 42 -5.35 -7.93 0.35
C ASN A 42 -4.29 -7.02 -0.30
N ASN A 43 -3.34 -7.56 -1.07
CA ASN A 43 -2.35 -6.78 -1.80
C ASN A 43 -2.83 -6.25 -3.15
N THR A 44 -3.90 -6.77 -3.74
CA THR A 44 -4.55 -6.09 -4.90
C THR A 44 -5.36 -4.86 -4.49
N ALA A 45 -5.68 -4.75 -3.20
CA ALA A 45 -6.12 -3.51 -2.56
C ALA A 45 -4.94 -2.72 -1.96
N ALA A 46 -3.68 -3.08 -2.25
CA ALA A 46 -2.53 -2.26 -1.91
C ALA A 46 -2.76 -0.88 -2.51
N GLY A 47 -3.01 0.08 -1.60
CA GLY A 47 -3.36 1.43 -1.93
C GLY A 47 -2.41 1.92 -3.00
N ARG A 48 -2.98 2.42 -4.09
CA ARG A 48 -2.23 2.94 -5.24
C ARG A 48 -1.48 4.20 -4.81
N GLU A 49 -0.38 3.98 -4.10
CA GLU A 49 0.52 4.95 -3.54
C GLU A 49 1.46 5.46 -4.62
N CYS A 50 1.95 6.66 -4.39
CA CYS A 50 2.88 7.32 -5.28
C CYS A 50 4.19 7.55 -4.54
N TRP A 51 5.30 7.49 -5.27
CA TRP A 51 6.62 7.77 -4.72
C TRP A 51 7.20 8.99 -5.41
N PHE A 52 7.62 9.96 -4.61
CA PHE A 52 8.32 11.16 -5.09
C PHE A 52 9.49 11.46 -4.18
N ASN A 53 10.70 11.53 -4.74
CA ASN A 53 11.94 11.80 -3.99
C ASN A 53 12.05 10.99 -2.67
N TRP A 54 11.94 9.66 -2.77
CA TRP A 54 11.97 8.73 -1.62
C TRP A 54 10.84 8.91 -0.60
N THR A 55 9.89 9.82 -0.85
CA THR A 55 8.73 10.05 -0.01
C THR A 55 7.52 9.32 -0.56
N LYS A 56 6.88 8.55 0.30
CA LYS A 56 5.65 7.83 0.00
C LYS A 56 4.44 8.75 0.21
N ILE A 57 3.64 8.88 -0.83
CA ILE A 57 2.41 9.68 -0.85
C ILE A 57 1.23 8.72 -1.01
N LEU A 58 0.38 8.65 0.01
CA LEU A 58 -0.80 7.77 -0.01
C LEU A 58 -1.84 8.29 -1.01
N HIS A 59 -2.64 7.38 -1.55
CA HIS A 59 -3.79 7.72 -2.38
C HIS A 59 -4.67 8.80 -1.73
N GLY A 60 -5.04 9.82 -2.50
CA GLY A 60 -5.87 10.95 -2.06
C GLY A 60 -5.12 12.01 -1.25
N ARG A 61 -3.85 11.79 -0.89
CA ARG A 61 -3.03 12.77 -0.17
C ARG A 61 -2.29 13.70 -1.12
N VAL A 62 -1.94 14.86 -0.58
CA VAL A 62 -1.13 15.88 -1.24
C VAL A 62 0.17 16.04 -0.45
N TYR A 63 1.29 16.02 -1.15
CA TYR A 63 2.59 16.39 -0.60
C TYR A 63 2.98 17.78 -1.11
N GLY A 64 3.18 18.73 -0.20
CA GLY A 64 3.56 20.09 -0.58
C GLY A 64 5.05 20.23 -0.83
N LEU A 65 5.43 20.97 -1.87
CA LEU A 65 6.80 21.42 -2.10
C LEU A 65 6.92 22.91 -1.76
N GLU A 66 8.10 23.31 -1.30
CA GLU A 66 8.44 24.72 -1.05
C GLU A 66 8.99 25.40 -2.31
N THR A 67 9.90 24.74 -3.03
CA THR A 67 10.47 25.27 -4.29
C THR A 67 10.57 24.15 -5.33
N PRO A 68 9.83 24.21 -6.45
CA PRO A 68 8.75 25.17 -6.75
C PRO A 68 7.57 25.01 -5.78
N CYS A 69 6.85 26.09 -5.51
CA CYS A 69 5.67 26.07 -4.63
C CYS A 69 4.48 25.39 -5.32
N VAL A 70 4.41 24.07 -5.23
CA VAL A 70 3.39 23.21 -5.86
C VAL A 70 3.01 22.05 -4.95
N GLY A 71 1.80 21.52 -5.12
CA GLY A 71 1.35 20.30 -4.46
C GLY A 71 1.47 19.08 -5.39
N LEU A 72 1.82 17.93 -4.83
CA LEU A 72 1.82 16.64 -5.52
C LEU A 72 0.67 15.79 -4.99
N LYS A 73 -0.40 15.63 -5.79
CA LYS A 73 -1.55 14.81 -5.42
C LYS A 73 -1.40 13.40 -5.97
N CYS A 74 -1.42 12.41 -5.09
CA CYS A 74 -1.46 11.02 -5.52
C CYS A 74 -2.90 10.58 -5.77
N THR A 75 -3.22 10.21 -7.00
CA THR A 75 -4.53 9.63 -7.35
C THR A 75 -4.29 8.34 -8.10
N ASN A 76 -4.71 7.24 -7.50
CA ASN A 76 -4.64 5.93 -8.13
C ASN A 76 -3.23 5.53 -8.63
N GLY A 77 -2.16 5.90 -7.91
CA GLY A 77 -0.77 5.60 -8.29
C GLY A 77 -0.19 6.56 -9.32
N THR A 78 -0.97 7.58 -9.72
CA THR A 78 -0.53 8.66 -10.59
C THR A 78 -0.33 9.94 -9.78
N LEU A 79 0.80 10.60 -9.99
CA LEU A 79 1.08 11.92 -9.42
C LEU A 79 0.53 13.00 -10.35
N ALA A 80 -0.28 13.89 -9.80
CA ALA A 80 -0.71 15.11 -10.45
C ALA A 80 -0.13 16.33 -9.74
N LEU A 81 0.30 17.32 -10.51
CA LEU A 81 0.76 18.60 -10.00
C LEU A 81 -0.44 19.51 -9.70
N LEU A 82 -0.38 20.21 -8.58
CA LEU A 82 -1.32 21.23 -8.16
C LEU A 82 -0.57 22.56 -8.06
N ASP A 83 -0.85 23.46 -9.00
CA ASP A 83 -0.24 24.78 -9.02
C ASP A 83 -0.96 25.78 -8.11
N CYS A 84 -0.23 26.76 -7.61
CA CYS A 84 -0.82 27.92 -6.96
C CYS A 84 -1.54 28.82 -7.96
N ASN A 85 -2.58 29.52 -7.51
CA ASN A 85 -3.10 30.66 -8.27
C ASN A 85 -2.02 31.75 -8.35
N THR A 86 -1.52 32.03 -9.56
CA THR A 86 -0.47 33.02 -9.86
C THR A 86 -1.00 34.46 -9.90
N THR A 87 -2.32 34.64 -9.87
CA THR A 87 -2.94 35.95 -9.93
C THR A 87 -2.69 36.70 -8.64
N LYS A 88 -1.92 37.79 -8.72
CA LYS A 88 -1.69 38.70 -7.58
C LYS A 88 -3.00 39.45 -7.29
N PRO A 89 -3.54 39.39 -6.05
CA PRO A 89 -4.79 40.07 -5.72
C PRO A 89 -4.66 41.58 -5.90
N ASN A 90 -5.73 42.20 -6.41
CA ASN A 90 -5.73 43.60 -6.81
C ASN A 90 -5.61 44.53 -5.57
N ARG A 91 -4.79 45.57 -5.69
CA ARG A 91 -4.46 46.50 -4.59
C ARG A 91 -5.67 47.36 -4.23
N LYS A 92 -6.31 47.09 -3.09
CA LYS A 92 -7.28 48.03 -2.48
C LYS A 92 -6.65 48.89 -1.38
N ASP A 93 -5.54 48.43 -0.81
CA ASP A 93 -4.90 48.95 0.39
C ASP A 93 -3.52 49.56 0.15
N GLY A 94 -3.03 49.62 -1.10
CA GLY A 94 -1.73 50.22 -1.45
C GLY A 94 -0.50 49.41 -1.02
N CYS A 95 -0.66 48.39 -0.18
CA CYS A 95 0.44 47.52 0.27
C CYS A 95 1.01 46.66 -0.86
N GLU A 96 2.33 46.43 -0.81
CA GLU A 96 2.94 45.35 -1.56
C GLU A 96 2.55 44.01 -0.94
N ARG A 97 2.27 43.03 -1.81
CA ARG A 97 1.98 41.66 -1.41
C ARG A 97 3.03 40.73 -1.97
N GLU A 98 3.48 39.82 -1.13
CA GLU A 98 4.43 38.77 -1.45
C GLU A 98 3.82 37.40 -1.20
N ARG A 99 4.47 36.36 -1.74
CA ARG A 99 4.08 34.99 -1.41
C ARG A 99 4.54 34.67 0.00
N HIS A 100 3.66 34.05 0.76
CA HIS A 100 4.03 33.48 2.05
C HIS A 100 5.14 32.42 1.85
N ARG A 101 5.98 32.21 2.87
CA ARG A 101 7.06 31.21 2.82
C ARG A 101 6.56 29.85 3.31
N GLY A 102 7.28 28.78 2.97
CA GLY A 102 6.96 27.43 3.43
C GLY A 102 6.48 26.50 2.31
N HIS A 103 5.76 25.46 2.69
CA HIS A 103 5.32 24.40 1.76
C HIS A 103 3.93 24.71 1.20
N TYR A 104 3.60 24.14 0.04
CA TYR A 104 2.22 24.17 -0.46
C TYR A 104 1.26 23.53 0.58
N PRO A 105 0.07 24.11 0.84
CA PRO A 105 -0.54 25.25 0.15
C PRO A 105 -0.17 26.62 0.71
N ASP A 106 0.54 26.69 1.83
CA ASP A 106 0.81 27.94 2.54
C ASP A 106 1.60 28.92 1.67
N CYS A 107 2.59 28.43 0.93
CA CYS A 107 3.36 29.29 0.01
C CYS A 107 2.55 29.84 -1.18
N CYS A 108 1.32 29.35 -1.39
CA CYS A 108 0.40 29.94 -2.36
C CYS A 108 -0.32 31.18 -1.82
N GLU A 109 -0.30 31.45 -0.52
CA GLU A 109 -1.00 32.60 0.03
C GLU A 109 -0.27 33.91 -0.26
N TRP A 110 -1.04 34.97 -0.50
CA TRP A 110 -0.51 36.31 -0.68
C TRP A 110 -0.64 37.09 0.63
N VAL A 111 0.49 37.37 1.26
CA VAL A 111 0.56 38.13 2.51
C VAL A 111 1.05 39.55 2.25
N ARG A 112 0.80 40.47 3.18
CA ARG A 112 1.34 41.83 3.11
C ARG A 112 2.85 41.75 3.35
N ALA A 113 3.63 42.38 2.47
CA ALA A 113 5.03 42.68 2.75
C ALA A 113 5.02 43.80 3.80
N CYS A 114 5.20 43.43 5.06
CA CYS A 114 5.30 44.36 6.19
C CYS A 114 6.77 44.72 6.44
#